data_AF-A0A977KBN5-F1
#
_entry.id   AF-A0A977KBN5-F1
#
_cell.length_a   1.000
_cell.length_b   1.000
_cell.length_c   1.000
_cell.angle_alpha   90.00
_cell.angle_beta   90.00
_cell.angle_gamma   90.00
#
_symmetry.space_group_name_H-M   'P 1'
#
loop_
_entity.id
_entity.type
_entity.pdbx_description
1 polymer ?
#
loop_
_entity_poly.entity_id
_entity_poly.type
_entity_poly.pdbx_seq_one_letter_code
_entity_poly.pdbx_strand_id
1 'polypeptide(L)'
;MRELLLFGLGPIGLEVLRAITKGLLKVDKVYAVAPHAEIAKAREILPKLIELDEDVAVKMKFSAVLEIAGPQKAKEYVPKFLMQGNTVIMMTSSLLADDDYMEEIKRITKAYGGRIVVPFGAVGGLDLVNALSVFEDLKVEVEVRRRPEVLADVLREAGFEVDATEDVPVVLYEGSAKEELRKVQKGINTIMAAVLAAGRDVNLRIVADASVKGSKYSLIIESPIAKAKLQAEYEVFEEDPKLSKIMAYSALRALKAVLEGVEVVVF
;
A
#
# COMPACT_ATOMS: atom_id res chain seq x y z
N MET A 1 1.16 -6.99 -25.51
CA MET A 1 0.45 -7.94 -24.63
C MET A 1 0.62 -7.45 -23.20
N ARG A 2 -0.47 -7.30 -22.44
CA ARG A 2 -0.50 -6.85 -21.05
C ARG A 2 -0.33 -8.06 -20.15
N GLU A 3 0.88 -8.21 -19.60
CA GLU A 3 1.22 -9.30 -18.69
C GLU A 3 1.34 -8.73 -17.27
N LEU A 4 0.57 -9.29 -16.34
CA LEU A 4 0.56 -8.90 -14.92
C LEU A 4 1.16 -10.04 -14.08
N LEU A 5 2.15 -9.70 -13.24
CA LEU A 5 2.59 -10.58 -12.16
C LEU A 5 1.95 -10.15 -10.83
N LEU A 6 1.31 -11.10 -10.14
CA LEU A 6 0.93 -10.98 -8.73
C LEU A 6 2.03 -11.64 -7.88
N PHE A 7 2.83 -10.84 -7.18
CA PHE A 7 3.87 -11.32 -6.28
C PHE A 7 3.31 -11.33 -4.85
N GLY A 8 2.84 -12.49 -4.41
CA GLY A 8 1.96 -12.71 -3.25
C GLY A 8 0.48 -12.83 -3.64
N LEU A 9 -0.31 -13.60 -2.86
CA LEU A 9 -1.74 -13.82 -3.09
C LEU A 9 -2.57 -13.75 -1.80
N GLY A 10 -2.45 -12.62 -1.09
CA GLY A 10 -3.36 -12.28 0.00
C GLY A 10 -4.74 -11.75 -0.47
N PRO A 11 -5.58 -11.24 0.46
CA PRO A 11 -6.93 -10.74 0.16
C PRO A 11 -6.99 -9.72 -0.99
N ILE A 12 -6.02 -8.81 -1.03
CA ILE A 12 -5.88 -7.82 -2.09
C ILE A 12 -5.66 -8.47 -3.46
N GLY A 13 -4.79 -9.49 -3.54
CA GLY A 13 -4.50 -10.21 -4.79
C GLY A 13 -5.72 -10.95 -5.30
N LEU A 14 -6.48 -11.60 -4.41
CA LEU A 14 -7.72 -12.29 -4.77
C LEU A 14 -8.78 -11.30 -5.29
N GLU A 15 -8.93 -10.13 -4.67
CA GLU A 15 -9.85 -9.11 -5.15
C GLU A 15 -9.43 -8.54 -6.51
N VAL A 16 -8.12 -8.40 -6.77
CA VAL A 16 -7.62 -8.04 -8.10
C VAL A 16 -7.98 -9.10 -9.14
N LEU A 17 -7.87 -10.39 -8.82
CA LEU A 17 -8.31 -11.47 -9.71
C LEU A 17 -9.82 -11.40 -9.99
N ARG A 18 -10.65 -11.12 -8.98
CA ARG A 18 -12.10 -10.91 -9.16
C ARG A 18 -12.41 -9.71 -10.03
N ALA A 19 -11.65 -8.63 -9.92
CA ALA A 19 -11.80 -7.47 -10.78
C ALA A 19 -11.45 -7.78 -12.24
N ILE A 20 -10.43 -8.62 -12.48
CA ILE A 20 -10.08 -9.10 -13.83
C ILE A 20 -11.22 -9.94 -14.41
N THR A 21 -11.80 -10.88 -13.66
CA THR A 21 -12.92 -11.71 -14.16
C THR A 21 -14.19 -10.90 -14.44
N LYS A 22 -14.41 -9.80 -13.70
CA LYS A 22 -15.49 -8.83 -13.94
C LYS A 22 -15.19 -7.84 -15.07
N GLY A 23 -14.00 -7.89 -15.69
CA GLY A 23 -13.61 -6.99 -16.78
C GLY A 23 -13.24 -5.56 -16.34
N LEU A 24 -13.02 -5.33 -15.05
CA LEU A 24 -12.63 -4.02 -14.50
C LEU A 24 -11.16 -3.68 -14.77
N LEU A 25 -10.33 -4.70 -15.00
CA LEU A 25 -8.93 -4.57 -15.38
C LEU A 25 -8.64 -5.47 -16.58
N LYS A 26 -8.18 -4.91 -17.69
CA LYS A 26 -7.88 -5.68 -18.90
C LYS A 26 -6.44 -6.19 -18.88
N VAL A 27 -6.29 -7.51 -18.78
CA VAL A 27 -4.98 -8.20 -18.77
C VAL A 27 -5.04 -9.37 -19.75
N ASP A 28 -3.96 -9.59 -20.51
CA ASP A 28 -3.89 -10.67 -21.49
C ASP A 28 -3.37 -11.98 -20.87
N LYS A 29 -2.41 -11.88 -19.93
CA LYS A 29 -1.94 -13.00 -19.12
C LYS A 29 -1.68 -12.58 -17.67
N VAL A 30 -2.06 -13.45 -16.74
CA VAL A 30 -1.83 -13.26 -15.30
C VAL A 30 -0.90 -14.35 -14.80
N TYR A 31 0.18 -13.93 -14.17
CA TYR A 31 1.15 -14.77 -13.48
C TYR A 31 1.02 -14.56 -11.99
N ALA A 32 1.32 -15.58 -11.18
CA ALA A 32 1.42 -15.45 -9.74
C ALA A 32 2.60 -16.22 -9.17
N VAL A 33 3.19 -15.65 -8.13
CA VAL A 33 4.20 -16.27 -7.28
C VAL A 33 3.66 -16.19 -5.86
N ALA A 34 3.31 -17.33 -5.27
CA ALA A 34 2.77 -17.44 -3.92
C ALA A 34 2.85 -18.90 -3.43
N PRO A 35 2.65 -19.17 -2.13
CA PRO A 35 2.50 -20.55 -1.65
C PRO A 35 1.42 -21.32 -2.41
N HIS A 36 1.66 -22.63 -2.62
CA HIS A 36 0.79 -23.48 -3.44
C HIS A 36 -0.70 -23.43 -3.02
N ALA A 37 -0.97 -23.36 -1.71
CA ALA A 37 -2.35 -23.25 -1.19
C ALA A 37 -3.06 -21.94 -1.60
N GLU A 38 -2.32 -20.83 -1.72
CA GLU A 38 -2.87 -19.55 -2.19
C GLU A 38 -3.11 -19.59 -3.70
N ILE A 39 -2.21 -20.20 -4.47
CA ILE A 39 -2.37 -20.42 -5.91
C ILE A 39 -3.62 -21.25 -6.21
N ALA A 40 -3.88 -22.30 -5.43
CA ALA A 40 -5.07 -23.13 -5.59
C ALA A 40 -6.36 -22.30 -5.47
N LYS A 41 -6.48 -21.49 -4.41
CA LYS A 41 -7.61 -20.56 -4.22
C LYS A 41 -7.71 -19.54 -5.35
N ALA A 42 -6.58 -19.01 -5.80
CA ALA A 42 -6.55 -18.05 -6.89
C ALA A 42 -7.01 -18.65 -8.24
N ARG A 43 -6.71 -19.94 -8.49
CA ARG A 43 -7.19 -20.68 -9.68
C ARG A 43 -8.69 -20.95 -9.66
N GLU A 44 -9.33 -21.04 -8.49
CA GLU A 44 -10.79 -21.09 -8.39
C GLU A 44 -11.43 -19.79 -8.92
N ILE A 45 -10.75 -18.65 -8.76
CA ILE A 45 -11.20 -17.35 -9.25
C ILE A 45 -10.85 -17.18 -10.73
N LEU A 46 -9.58 -17.44 -11.09
CA LEU A 46 -9.05 -17.30 -12.43
C LEU A 46 -8.33 -18.60 -12.86
N PRO A 47 -9.04 -19.56 -13.48
CA PRO A 47 -8.46 -20.86 -13.85
C PRO A 47 -7.26 -20.78 -14.81
N LYS A 48 -7.12 -19.68 -15.55
CA LYS A 48 -6.01 -19.43 -16.49
C LYS A 48 -4.76 -18.83 -15.83
N LEU A 49 -4.73 -18.69 -14.50
CA LEU A 49 -3.58 -18.18 -13.75
C LEU A 49 -2.35 -19.08 -13.94
N ILE A 50 -1.23 -18.47 -14.34
CA ILE A 50 0.05 -19.15 -14.53
C ILE A 50 0.87 -19.00 -13.26
N GLU A 51 1.25 -20.12 -12.65
CA GLU A 51 2.12 -20.14 -11.47
C GLU A 51 3.58 -20.05 -11.93
N LEU A 52 4.38 -19.25 -11.25
CA LEU A 52 5.81 -19.12 -11.46
C LEU A 52 6.56 -19.31 -10.14
N ASP A 53 7.77 -19.83 -10.26
CA ASP A 53 8.76 -19.75 -9.19
C ASP A 53 9.35 -18.35 -9.11
N GLU A 54 9.76 -17.96 -7.90
CA GLU A 54 10.42 -16.68 -7.61
C GLU A 54 11.65 -16.43 -8.51
N ASP A 55 12.50 -17.46 -8.70
CA ASP A 55 13.73 -17.39 -9.50
C ASP A 55 13.49 -17.27 -11.01
N VAL A 56 12.31 -17.69 -11.46
CA VAL A 56 11.88 -17.54 -12.86
C VAL A 56 11.29 -16.14 -13.04
N ALA A 57 10.42 -15.72 -12.13
CA ALA A 57 9.72 -14.44 -12.19
C ALA A 57 10.70 -13.25 -12.26
N VAL A 58 11.77 -13.25 -11.47
CA VAL A 58 12.76 -12.14 -11.45
C VAL A 58 13.59 -12.00 -12.73
N LYS A 59 13.53 -12.98 -13.64
CA LYS A 59 14.22 -12.93 -14.95
C LYS A 59 13.30 -12.49 -16.07
N MET A 60 12.02 -12.26 -15.77
CA MET A 60 11.00 -11.88 -16.74
C MET A 60 10.69 -10.39 -16.68
N LYS A 61 10.21 -9.87 -17.81
CA LYS A 61 9.66 -8.53 -17.92
C LYS A 61 8.15 -8.62 -18.12
N PHE A 62 7.42 -8.08 -17.17
CA PHE A 62 5.97 -7.92 -17.16
C PHE A 62 5.59 -6.49 -17.53
N SER A 63 4.32 -6.28 -17.88
CA SER A 63 3.77 -4.94 -18.05
C SER A 63 3.57 -4.25 -16.70
N ALA A 64 3.21 -5.02 -15.68
CA ALA A 64 3.15 -4.57 -14.29
C ALA A 64 3.42 -5.73 -13.32
N VAL A 65 3.99 -5.41 -12.17
CA VAL A 65 4.12 -6.32 -11.02
C VAL A 65 3.33 -5.71 -9.87
N LEU A 66 2.33 -6.42 -9.33
CA LEU A 66 1.71 -6.07 -8.05
C LEU A 66 2.46 -6.81 -6.94
N GLU A 67 3.20 -6.07 -6.11
CA GLU A 67 3.87 -6.62 -4.93
C GLU A 67 2.95 -6.53 -3.71
N ILE A 68 2.62 -7.70 -3.16
CA ILE A 68 1.84 -7.93 -1.93
C ILE A 68 2.40 -9.14 -1.16
N ALA A 69 3.71 -9.35 -1.20
CA ALA A 69 4.38 -10.52 -0.61
C ALA A 69 4.89 -10.28 0.82
N GLY A 70 4.75 -9.04 1.32
CA GLY A 70 5.21 -8.65 2.65
C GLY A 70 6.69 -8.24 2.68
N PRO A 71 7.16 -7.68 3.82
CA PRO A 71 8.39 -6.88 3.84
C PRO A 71 9.66 -7.68 3.53
N GLN A 72 9.76 -8.93 3.97
CA GLN A 72 10.94 -9.77 3.70
C GLN A 72 11.10 -10.03 2.20
N LYS A 73 10.04 -10.52 1.55
CA LYS A 73 10.04 -10.82 0.12
C LYS A 73 10.10 -9.53 -0.71
N ALA A 74 9.40 -8.47 -0.31
CA ALA A 74 9.46 -7.19 -1.01
C ALA A 74 10.89 -6.61 -1.02
N LYS A 75 11.57 -6.58 0.14
CA LYS A 75 12.94 -6.06 0.26
C LYS A 75 13.92 -6.81 -0.64
N GLU A 76 13.76 -8.11 -0.79
CA GLU A 76 14.65 -8.92 -1.63
C GLU A 76 14.31 -8.84 -3.13
N TYR A 77 13.03 -8.90 -3.49
CA TYR A 77 12.62 -9.16 -4.88
C TYR A 77 12.25 -7.90 -5.66
N VAL A 78 11.79 -6.83 -5.01
CA VAL A 78 11.48 -5.56 -5.69
C VAL A 78 12.69 -5.00 -6.44
N PRO A 79 13.91 -4.91 -5.86
CA PRO A 79 15.11 -4.52 -6.59
C PRO A 79 15.33 -5.35 -7.87
N LYS A 80 15.15 -6.67 -7.80
CA LYS A 80 15.35 -7.59 -8.93
C LYS A 80 14.35 -7.34 -10.05
N PHE A 81 13.07 -7.12 -9.72
CA PHE A 81 12.05 -6.76 -10.72
C PHE A 81 12.38 -5.42 -11.40
N LEU A 82 12.82 -4.41 -10.64
CA LEU A 82 13.18 -3.10 -11.18
C LEU A 82 14.40 -3.17 -12.11
N MET A 83 15.38 -4.04 -11.82
CA MET A 83 16.53 -4.28 -12.70
C MET A 83 16.14 -4.86 -14.08
N GLN A 84 15.01 -5.57 -14.17
CA GLN A 84 14.44 -6.02 -15.45
C GLN A 84 13.59 -4.95 -16.16
N GLY A 85 13.53 -3.73 -15.62
CA GLY A 85 12.75 -2.63 -16.17
C GLY A 85 11.23 -2.77 -15.93
N ASN A 86 10.82 -3.55 -14.92
CA ASN A 86 9.41 -3.67 -14.55
C ASN A 86 8.90 -2.39 -13.87
N THR A 87 7.60 -2.13 -14.02
CA THR A 87 6.87 -1.20 -13.14
C THR A 87 6.23 -1.99 -12.01
N VAL A 88 6.64 -1.70 -10.77
CA VAL A 88 6.18 -2.38 -9.55
C VAL A 88 5.17 -1.50 -8.83
N ILE A 89 3.93 -1.98 -8.70
CA ILE A 89 2.92 -1.42 -7.80
C ILE A 89 3.21 -2.03 -6.43
N MET A 90 3.79 -1.23 -5.53
CA MET A 90 4.32 -1.70 -4.25
C MET A 90 3.33 -1.45 -3.12
N MET A 91 2.71 -2.51 -2.61
CA MET A 91 1.81 -2.40 -1.45
C MET A 91 2.56 -2.42 -0.12
N THR A 92 3.78 -2.96 -0.09
CA THR A 92 4.66 -2.93 1.09
C THR A 92 5.53 -1.67 1.13
N SER A 93 4.93 -0.52 0.84
CA SER A 93 5.65 0.75 0.66
C SER A 93 6.34 1.28 1.91
N SER A 94 6.03 0.78 3.12
CA SER A 94 6.72 1.15 4.37
C SER A 94 8.23 0.95 4.32
N LEU A 95 8.73 0.02 3.49
CA LEU A 95 10.17 -0.17 3.27
C LEU A 95 10.86 1.09 2.74
N LEU A 96 10.15 1.97 2.03
CA LEU A 96 10.68 3.23 1.50
C LEU A 96 10.88 4.31 2.58
N ALA A 97 10.47 4.04 3.83
CA ALA A 97 10.83 4.89 4.96
C ALA A 97 12.31 4.74 5.33
N ASP A 98 12.93 3.60 5.05
CA ASP A 98 14.36 3.37 5.21
C ASP A 98 15.14 4.12 4.11
N ASP A 99 16.05 5.00 4.52
CA ASP A 99 16.75 5.90 3.59
C ASP A 99 17.76 5.16 2.72
N ASP A 100 18.42 4.11 3.24
CA ASP A 100 19.35 3.28 2.49
C ASP A 100 18.63 2.47 1.41
N TYR A 101 17.48 1.88 1.77
CA TYR A 101 16.63 1.18 0.80
C TYR A 101 16.07 2.14 -0.25
N MET A 102 15.62 3.33 0.14
CA MET A 102 15.13 4.35 -0.80
C MET A 102 16.22 4.80 -1.78
N GLU A 103 17.45 5.03 -1.33
CA GLU A 103 18.57 5.37 -2.21
C GLU A 103 18.97 4.21 -3.13
N GLU A 104 18.93 2.97 -2.65
CA GLU A 104 19.12 1.78 -3.49
C GLU A 104 18.08 1.73 -4.62
N ILE A 105 16.80 1.92 -4.31
CA ILE A 105 15.71 1.95 -5.29
C ILE A 105 15.94 3.08 -6.31
N LYS A 106 16.29 4.30 -5.88
CA LYS A 106 16.60 5.41 -6.80
C LYS A 106 17.74 5.07 -7.74
N ARG A 107 18.81 4.46 -7.24
CA ARG A 107 19.96 4.03 -8.06
C ARG A 107 19.53 2.99 -9.11
N ILE A 108 18.77 1.97 -8.70
CA ILE A 108 18.31 0.91 -9.61
C ILE A 108 17.37 1.46 -10.67
N THR A 109 16.35 2.23 -10.28
CA THR A 109 15.38 2.81 -11.22
C THR A 109 16.07 3.73 -12.24
N LYS A 110 17.06 4.52 -11.82
CA LYS A 110 17.89 5.33 -12.73
C LYS A 110 18.73 4.49 -13.70
N ALA A 111 19.31 3.39 -13.25
CA ALA A 111 20.20 2.55 -14.07
C ALA A 111 19.45 1.62 -15.03
N TYR A 112 18.30 1.08 -14.64
CA TYR A 112 17.61 0.01 -15.37
C TYR A 112 16.24 0.42 -15.94
N GLY A 113 15.75 1.61 -15.60
CA GLY A 113 14.48 2.15 -16.13
C GLY A 113 13.21 1.54 -15.53
N GLY A 114 13.33 0.64 -14.55
CA GLY A 114 12.21 0.19 -13.73
C GLY A 114 11.61 1.32 -12.90
N ARG A 115 10.38 1.15 -12.42
CA ARG A 115 9.66 2.18 -11.66
C ARG A 115 8.90 1.58 -10.49
N ILE A 116 8.79 2.32 -9.40
CA ILE A 116 7.84 2.03 -8.32
C ILE A 116 6.63 2.94 -8.44
N VAL A 117 5.44 2.36 -8.29
CA VAL A 117 4.19 3.08 -8.08
C VAL A 117 3.68 2.71 -6.69
N VAL A 118 3.54 3.71 -5.83
CA VAL A 118 2.90 3.54 -4.52
C VAL A 118 1.44 3.99 -4.65
N PRO A 119 0.46 3.08 -4.53
CA PRO A 119 -0.94 3.47 -4.57
C PRO A 119 -1.33 4.25 -3.31
N PHE A 120 -2.39 5.06 -3.39
CA PHE A 120 -2.86 5.88 -2.26
C PHE A 120 -3.33 5.06 -1.04
N GLY A 121 -3.60 3.77 -1.26
CA GLY A 121 -4.10 2.81 -0.28
C GLY A 121 -5.46 3.21 0.29
N ALA A 122 -5.44 3.86 1.45
CA ALA A 122 -6.59 4.28 2.24
C ALA A 122 -6.51 5.75 2.70
N VAL A 123 -5.50 6.51 2.25
CA VAL A 123 -5.40 7.95 2.51
C VAL A 123 -5.83 8.70 1.25
N GLY A 124 -6.96 9.40 1.30
CA GLY A 124 -7.43 10.26 0.22
C GLY A 124 -6.85 11.68 0.31
N GLY A 125 -6.89 12.44 -0.79
CA GLY A 125 -6.41 13.84 -0.84
C GLY A 125 -4.91 14.01 -1.07
N LEU A 126 -4.22 12.94 -1.50
CA LEU A 126 -2.77 12.97 -1.74
C LEU A 126 -2.38 13.80 -2.96
N ASP A 127 -3.31 14.01 -3.89
CA ASP A 127 -3.21 14.97 -4.99
C ASP A 127 -3.05 16.40 -4.49
N LEU A 128 -3.89 16.82 -3.54
CA LEU A 128 -3.80 18.13 -2.91
C LEU A 128 -2.50 18.26 -2.09
N VAL A 129 -2.11 17.22 -1.35
CA VAL A 129 -0.82 17.20 -0.63
C VAL A 129 0.33 17.39 -1.62
N ASN A 130 0.33 16.66 -2.73
CA ASN A 130 1.39 16.73 -3.71
C ASN A 130 1.47 18.10 -4.39
N ALA A 131 0.32 18.69 -4.76
CA ALA A 131 0.27 20.03 -5.32
C ALA A 131 0.80 21.11 -4.35
N LEU A 132 0.55 20.95 -3.05
CA LEU A 132 0.99 21.88 -2.02
C LEU A 132 2.41 21.60 -1.49
N SER A 133 3.06 20.50 -1.90
CA SER A 133 4.40 20.09 -1.43
C SER A 133 5.50 21.13 -1.68
N VAL A 134 5.27 22.05 -2.61
CA VAL A 134 6.14 23.19 -2.93
C VAL A 134 6.25 24.22 -1.81
N PHE A 135 5.29 24.27 -0.87
CA PHE A 135 5.33 25.19 0.27
C PHE A 135 6.21 24.63 1.38
N GLU A 136 7.17 25.44 1.86
CA GLU A 136 8.07 25.03 2.95
C GLU A 136 7.34 24.85 4.28
N ASP A 137 6.26 25.60 4.52
CA ASP A 137 5.44 25.56 5.74
C ASP A 137 4.21 24.65 5.62
N LEU A 138 4.16 23.79 4.59
CA LEU A 138 3.13 22.75 4.47
C LEU A 138 3.13 21.85 5.72
N LYS A 139 1.98 21.77 6.38
CA LYS A 139 1.72 20.83 7.47
C LYS A 139 0.76 19.76 6.98
N VAL A 140 1.16 18.51 7.18
CA VAL A 140 0.35 17.33 6.88
C VAL A 140 0.31 16.46 8.12
N GLU A 141 -0.90 16.09 8.53
CA GLU A 141 -1.15 15.12 9.57
C GLU A 141 -2.04 14.01 9.03
N VAL A 142 -1.63 12.77 9.25
CA VAL A 142 -2.42 11.58 8.94
C VAL A 142 -2.81 10.92 10.25
N GLU A 143 -4.10 10.69 10.44
CA GLU A 143 -4.60 9.87 11.54
C GLU A 143 -5.15 8.56 10.99
N VAL A 144 -4.72 7.45 11.55
CA VAL A 144 -5.36 6.13 11.37
C VAL A 144 -6.01 5.71 12.67
N ARG A 145 -7.29 5.39 12.60
CA ARG A 145 -8.10 4.96 13.74
C ARG A 145 -8.72 3.60 13.45
N ARG A 146 -8.51 2.67 14.37
CA ARG A 146 -8.98 1.27 14.28
C ARG A 146 -9.41 0.80 15.65
N ARG A 147 -10.14 -0.31 15.69
CA ARG A 147 -10.46 -0.94 16.97
C ARG A 147 -9.20 -1.42 17.71
N PRO A 148 -9.20 -1.40 19.04
CA PRO A 148 -8.10 -1.91 19.85
C PRO A 148 -7.60 -3.30 19.43
N GLU A 149 -8.51 -4.23 19.13
CA GLU A 149 -8.13 -5.62 18.84
C GLU A 149 -7.32 -5.76 17.54
N VAL A 150 -7.54 -4.85 16.58
CA VAL A 150 -6.81 -4.81 15.31
C VAL A 150 -5.39 -4.25 15.50
N LEU A 151 -5.20 -3.43 16.53
CA LEU A 151 -3.93 -2.81 16.89
C LEU A 151 -3.18 -3.58 17.99
N ALA A 152 -3.67 -4.74 18.43
CA ALA A 152 -3.15 -5.48 19.57
C ALA A 152 -1.63 -5.75 19.54
N ASP A 153 -1.06 -6.02 18.36
CA ASP A 153 0.39 -6.23 18.22
C ASP A 153 1.17 -4.92 18.45
N VAL A 154 0.69 -3.82 17.86
CA VAL A 154 1.25 -2.47 18.05
C VAL A 154 1.11 -2.03 19.50
N LEU A 155 -0.04 -2.30 20.12
CA LEU A 155 -0.32 -2.03 21.53
C LEU A 155 0.65 -2.76 22.46
N ARG A 156 0.87 -4.05 22.21
CA ARG A 156 1.79 -4.89 22.98
C ARG A 156 3.23 -4.41 22.85
N GLU A 157 3.66 -4.07 21.63
CA GLU A 157 5.01 -3.54 21.36
C GLU A 157 5.22 -2.17 22.02
N ALA A 158 4.17 -1.35 22.12
CA ALA A 158 4.21 -0.04 22.76
C ALA A 158 3.97 -0.09 24.29
N GLY A 159 3.82 -1.28 24.88
CA GLY A 159 3.66 -1.46 26.33
C GLY A 159 2.30 -1.03 26.88
N PHE A 160 1.29 -0.90 26.02
CA PHE A 160 -0.08 -0.60 26.44
C PHE A 160 -0.87 -1.89 26.67
N GLU A 161 -1.40 -2.06 27.89
CA GLU A 161 -2.54 -2.95 28.12
C GLU A 161 -3.80 -2.17 27.79
N VAL A 162 -4.45 -2.48 26.66
CA VAL A 162 -5.74 -1.88 26.35
C VAL A 162 -6.82 -2.76 26.93
N ASP A 163 -7.52 -2.24 27.94
CA ASP A 163 -8.81 -2.77 28.31
C ASP A 163 -9.79 -2.46 27.19
N ALA A 164 -10.16 -3.49 26.40
CA ALA A 164 -11.04 -3.38 25.24
C ALA A 164 -12.48 -2.95 25.59
N THR A 165 -12.75 -2.59 26.85
CA THR A 165 -14.03 -2.12 27.36
C THR A 165 -14.12 -0.60 27.55
N GLU A 166 -13.03 0.15 27.39
CA GLU A 166 -13.09 1.62 27.46
C GLU A 166 -13.63 2.24 26.16
N ASP A 167 -14.71 3.02 26.27
CA ASP A 167 -15.37 3.73 25.15
C ASP A 167 -14.57 4.94 24.62
N VAL A 168 -13.46 5.31 25.25
CA VAL A 168 -12.69 6.52 24.93
C VAL A 168 -11.56 6.21 23.95
N PRO A 169 -11.41 6.96 22.85
CA PRO A 169 -10.30 6.77 21.93
C PRO A 169 -8.93 7.02 22.60
N VAL A 170 -7.99 6.10 22.41
CA VAL A 170 -6.62 6.17 22.98
C VAL A 170 -5.60 6.42 21.86
N VAL A 171 -4.80 7.47 21.99
CA VAL A 171 -3.68 7.73 21.08
C VAL A 171 -2.51 6.83 21.46
N LEU A 172 -2.13 5.94 20.55
CA LEU A 172 -1.05 4.98 20.75
C LEU A 172 0.30 5.51 20.28
N TYR A 173 0.26 6.34 19.25
CA TYR A 173 1.42 6.96 18.65
C TYR A 173 1.05 8.34 18.12
N GLU A 174 1.93 9.30 18.34
CA GLU A 174 1.89 10.62 17.73
C GLU A 174 3.32 11.10 17.46
N GLY A 175 3.65 11.36 16.20
CA GLY A 175 5.00 11.77 15.81
C GLY A 175 5.33 11.52 14.34
N SER A 176 6.61 11.29 14.05
CA SER A 176 7.14 11.05 12.71
C SER A 176 6.54 9.81 12.04
N ALA A 177 5.91 10.00 10.88
CA ALA A 177 5.44 8.88 10.06
C ALA A 177 6.59 7.95 9.64
N LYS A 178 7.74 8.50 9.20
CA LYS A 178 8.89 7.69 8.78
C LYS A 178 9.49 6.87 9.93
N GLU A 179 9.59 7.42 11.13
CA GLU A 179 10.07 6.67 12.30
C GLU A 179 9.17 5.48 12.61
N GLU A 180 7.87 5.68 12.62
CA GLU A 180 6.93 4.61 12.93
C GLU A 180 6.87 3.55 11.82
N LEU A 181 6.91 3.96 10.55
CA LEU A 181 6.96 3.04 9.40
C LEU A 181 8.20 2.13 9.42
N ARG A 182 9.34 2.60 9.93
CA ARG A 182 10.55 1.78 10.09
C ARG A 182 10.39 0.70 11.17
N LYS A 183 9.65 1.00 12.23
CA LYS A 183 9.38 0.08 13.35
C LYS A 183 8.27 -0.91 12.98
N VAL A 184 7.13 -0.38 12.56
CA VAL A 184 5.90 -1.12 12.31
C VAL A 184 5.74 -1.33 10.81
N GLN A 185 6.38 -2.40 10.31
CA GLN A 185 6.40 -2.72 8.88
C GLN A 185 5.08 -3.30 8.34
N LYS A 186 4.07 -3.54 9.19
CA LYS A 186 2.79 -4.15 8.81
C LYS A 186 1.61 -3.31 9.29
N GLY A 187 0.61 -3.15 8.42
CA GLY A 187 -0.69 -2.56 8.77
C GLY A 187 -0.79 -1.03 8.62
N ILE A 188 0.32 -0.32 8.45
CA ILE A 188 0.36 1.14 8.23
C ILE A 188 1.07 1.56 6.93
N ASN A 189 1.40 0.62 6.04
CA ASN A 189 2.18 0.87 4.82
C ASN A 189 1.64 2.03 3.97
N THR A 190 0.32 2.16 3.89
CA THR A 190 -0.38 3.24 3.20
C THR A 190 0.08 4.64 3.59
N ILE A 191 0.51 4.86 4.84
CA ILE A 191 0.97 6.18 5.31
C ILE A 191 2.19 6.65 4.50
N MET A 192 3.00 5.73 3.98
CA MET A 192 4.13 6.10 3.11
C MET A 192 3.67 6.86 1.86
N ALA A 193 2.46 6.61 1.34
CA ALA A 193 1.94 7.36 0.20
C ALA A 193 1.80 8.87 0.54
N ALA A 194 1.42 9.21 1.77
CA ALA A 194 1.34 10.59 2.23
C ALA A 194 2.72 11.24 2.39
N VAL A 195 3.69 10.50 2.94
CA VAL A 195 5.09 10.94 3.04
C VAL A 195 5.67 11.23 1.65
N LEU A 196 5.45 10.33 0.70
CA LEU A 196 5.90 10.50 -0.69
C LEU A 196 5.19 11.67 -1.38
N ALA A 197 3.88 11.83 -1.18
CA ALA A 197 3.12 12.93 -1.75
C ALA A 197 3.61 14.29 -1.23
N ALA A 198 3.88 14.40 0.08
CA ALA A 198 4.38 15.62 0.70
C ALA A 198 5.85 15.94 0.34
N GLY A 199 6.59 14.95 -0.17
CA GLY A 199 8.04 15.06 -0.44
C GLY A 199 8.90 15.19 0.83
N ARG A 200 8.30 15.01 2.00
CA ARG A 200 8.92 15.15 3.33
C ARG A 200 8.15 14.30 4.35
N ASP A 201 8.69 14.18 5.55
CA ASP A 201 8.01 13.49 6.63
C ASP A 201 6.74 14.23 7.08
N VAL A 202 5.77 13.50 7.61
CA VAL A 202 4.45 14.02 8.03
C VAL A 202 4.15 13.58 9.45
N ASN A 203 3.24 14.29 10.13
CA ASN A 203 2.78 13.86 11.46
C ASN A 203 1.84 12.66 11.30
N LEU A 204 2.06 11.61 12.08
CA LEU A 204 1.22 10.41 12.12
C LEU A 204 0.61 10.28 13.52
N ARG A 205 -0.70 10.07 13.56
CA ARG A 205 -1.44 9.65 14.76
C ARG A 205 -2.02 8.26 14.56
N ILE A 206 -1.77 7.34 15.48
CA ILE A 206 -2.39 6.02 15.52
C ILE A 206 -3.32 5.96 16.72
N VAL A 207 -4.60 5.70 16.49
CA VAL A 207 -5.64 5.77 17.54
C VAL A 207 -6.39 4.45 17.64
N ALA A 208 -6.44 3.89 18.85
CA ALA A 208 -7.35 2.81 19.19
C ALA A 208 -8.72 3.40 19.56
N ASP A 209 -9.78 2.94 18.91
CA ASP A 209 -11.15 3.42 19.13
C ASP A 209 -12.17 2.29 18.90
N ALA A 210 -12.87 1.88 19.96
CA ALA A 210 -13.86 0.82 19.92
C ALA A 210 -15.12 1.17 19.09
N SER A 211 -15.40 2.47 18.86
CA SER A 211 -16.55 2.93 18.10
C SER A 211 -16.41 2.73 16.58
N VAL A 212 -15.18 2.53 16.08
CA VAL A 212 -14.92 2.32 14.65
C VAL A 212 -15.22 0.89 14.26
N LYS A 213 -16.02 0.69 13.19
CA LYS A 213 -16.40 -0.65 12.70
C LYS A 213 -15.44 -1.25 11.67
N GLY A 214 -14.45 -0.49 11.22
CA GLY A 214 -13.46 -0.92 10.22
C GLY A 214 -12.15 -0.17 10.39
N SER A 215 -11.72 0.55 9.36
CA SER A 215 -10.59 1.49 9.46
C SER A 215 -11.03 2.90 9.07
N LYS A 216 -10.64 3.87 9.88
CA LYS A 216 -10.90 5.27 9.66
C LYS A 216 -9.59 6.00 9.42
N TYR A 217 -9.51 6.73 8.32
CA TYR A 217 -8.35 7.55 7.97
C TYR A 217 -8.78 9.01 7.90
N SER A 218 -7.99 9.89 8.52
CA SER A 218 -8.15 11.33 8.40
C SER A 218 -6.86 11.96 7.89
N LEU A 219 -6.99 12.99 7.09
CA LEU A 219 -5.89 13.79 6.57
C LEU A 219 -6.18 15.25 6.85
N ILE A 220 -5.26 15.92 7.55
CA ILE A 220 -5.31 17.37 7.79
C ILE A 220 -4.16 17.99 7.01
N ILE A 221 -4.47 19.02 6.23
CA ILE A 221 -3.53 19.74 5.39
C ILE A 221 -3.65 21.23 5.72
N GLU A 222 -2.55 21.88 6.05
CA GLU A 222 -2.47 23.33 6.20
C GLU A 222 -1.28 23.89 5.41
N SER A 223 -1.55 24.94 4.63
CA SER A 223 -0.59 25.69 3.83
C SER A 223 -0.98 27.17 3.81
N PRO A 224 -0.16 28.08 3.26
CA PRO A 224 -0.51 29.50 3.14
C PRO A 224 -1.81 29.77 2.37
N ILE A 225 -2.16 28.89 1.43
CA ILE A 225 -3.28 29.10 0.51
C ILE A 225 -4.47 28.17 0.73
N ALA A 226 -4.32 27.14 1.56
CA ALA A 226 -5.34 26.12 1.74
C ALA A 226 -5.31 25.48 3.14
N LYS A 227 -6.50 25.24 3.68
CA LYS A 227 -6.72 24.34 4.81
C LYS A 227 -7.75 23.31 4.39
N ALA A 228 -7.41 22.04 4.54
CA ALA A 228 -8.29 20.93 4.17
C ALA A 228 -8.30 19.87 5.26
N LYS A 229 -9.47 19.25 5.44
CA LYS A 229 -9.64 18.06 6.26
C LYS A 229 -10.43 17.05 5.47
N LEU A 230 -9.86 15.87 5.29
CA LEU A 230 -10.50 14.73 4.66
C LEU A 230 -10.66 13.62 5.69
N GLN A 231 -11.74 12.86 5.56
CA GLN A 231 -12.01 11.71 6.41
C GLN A 231 -12.74 10.64 5.61
N ALA A 232 -12.30 9.40 5.76
CA ALA A 232 -12.94 8.25 5.15
C ALA A 232 -12.97 7.08 6.13
N GLU A 233 -14.06 6.32 6.07
CA GLU A 233 -14.25 5.09 6.82
C GLU A 233 -14.42 3.95 5.82
N TYR A 234 -13.67 2.87 6.03
CA TYR A 234 -13.62 1.74 5.12
C TYR A 234 -13.99 0.45 5.84
N GLU A 235 -14.77 -0.36 5.14
CA GLU A 235 -14.88 -1.78 5.44
C GLU A 235 -13.52 -2.47 5.31
N VAL A 236 -13.34 -3.51 6.11
CA VAL A 236 -12.14 -4.35 6.14
C VAL A 236 -12.44 -5.74 5.59
N PHE A 237 -11.40 -6.48 5.21
CA PHE A 237 -11.55 -7.88 4.84
C PHE A 237 -11.94 -8.71 6.08
N GLU A 238 -12.81 -9.71 5.89
CA GLU A 238 -13.25 -10.57 7.00
C GLU A 238 -12.11 -11.47 7.48
N GLU A 239 -11.31 -11.96 6.53
CA GLU A 239 -10.15 -12.81 6.76
C GLU A 239 -8.92 -12.06 7.31
N ASP A 240 -8.86 -10.73 7.12
CA ASP A 240 -7.82 -9.87 7.69
C ASP A 240 -8.37 -8.46 8.00
N PRO A 241 -8.88 -8.24 9.22
CA PRO A 241 -9.42 -6.95 9.65
C PRO A 241 -8.40 -5.80 9.67
N LYS A 242 -7.10 -6.07 9.53
CA LYS A 242 -6.05 -5.04 9.41
C LYS A 242 -6.03 -4.41 8.01
N LEU A 243 -6.64 -5.04 7.02
CA LEU A 243 -6.65 -4.59 5.64
C LEU A 243 -8.01 -3.98 5.26
N SER A 244 -7.99 -2.72 4.83
CA SER A 244 -9.18 -2.05 4.30
C SER A 244 -9.45 -2.50 2.87
N LYS A 245 -10.72 -2.80 2.53
CA LYS A 245 -11.10 -3.24 1.17
C LYS A 245 -10.69 -2.25 0.08
N ILE A 246 -10.71 -0.94 0.39
CA ILE A 246 -10.26 0.13 -0.52
C ILE A 246 -8.83 -0.06 -1.04
N MET A 247 -7.95 -0.73 -0.28
CA MET A 247 -6.56 -0.97 -0.70
C MET A 247 -6.49 -1.78 -2.00
N ALA A 248 -7.40 -2.74 -2.20
CA ALA A 248 -7.49 -3.49 -3.45
C ALA A 248 -7.91 -2.59 -4.62
N TYR A 249 -8.86 -1.67 -4.42
CA TYR A 249 -9.30 -0.73 -5.44
C TYR A 249 -8.26 0.35 -5.74
N SER A 250 -7.46 0.73 -4.74
CA SER A 250 -6.31 1.59 -4.91
C SER A 250 -5.23 0.91 -5.78
N ALA A 251 -4.93 -0.36 -5.50
CA ALA A 251 -4.04 -1.17 -6.34
C ALA A 251 -4.59 -1.34 -7.77
N LEU A 252 -5.89 -1.63 -7.91
CA LEU A 252 -6.55 -1.74 -9.22
C LEU A 252 -6.46 -0.44 -10.03
N ARG A 253 -6.65 0.71 -9.38
CA ARG A 253 -6.53 2.02 -10.04
C ARG A 253 -5.10 2.28 -10.54
N ALA A 254 -4.10 1.91 -9.75
CA ALA A 254 -2.69 2.00 -10.14
C ALA A 254 -2.35 1.03 -11.28
N LEU A 255 -2.79 -0.23 -11.18
CA LEU A 255 -2.63 -1.22 -12.23
C LEU A 255 -3.27 -0.76 -13.54
N LYS A 256 -4.48 -0.20 -13.49
CA LYS A 256 -5.16 0.34 -14.67
C LYS A 256 -4.35 1.46 -15.31
N ALA A 257 -3.81 2.38 -14.51
CA ALA A 257 -2.96 3.47 -15.01
C ALA A 257 -1.73 2.93 -15.77
N VAL A 258 -1.06 1.92 -15.21
CA VAL A 258 0.16 1.32 -15.76
C VAL A 258 -0.13 0.44 -16.97
N LEU A 259 -1.16 -0.40 -16.92
CA LEU A 259 -1.45 -1.43 -17.93
C LEU A 259 -2.23 -0.92 -19.13
N GLU A 260 -3.14 0.03 -18.92
CA GLU A 260 -4.00 0.56 -19.99
C GLU A 260 -3.46 1.83 -20.63
N GLY A 261 -2.36 2.40 -20.10
CA GLY A 261 -1.77 3.63 -20.62
C GLY A 261 -2.80 4.75 -20.65
N VAL A 262 -3.44 5.00 -19.51
CA VAL A 262 -4.59 5.92 -19.44
C VAL A 262 -4.12 7.31 -19.88
N GLU A 263 -4.65 7.81 -21.00
CA GLU A 263 -4.30 9.12 -21.57
C GLU A 263 -4.69 10.29 -20.65
N VAL A 264 -5.66 10.08 -19.75
CA VAL A 264 -6.15 11.06 -18.77
C VAL A 264 -6.10 10.46 -17.37
N VAL A 265 -5.18 10.93 -16.55
CA VAL A 265 -4.99 10.43 -15.18
C VAL A 265 -5.38 11.52 -14.19
N VAL A 266 -6.49 11.33 -13.47
CA VAL A 266 -6.77 12.07 -12.23
C VAL A 266 -6.15 11.26 -11.10
N PHE A 267 -5.10 11.83 -10.49
CA PHE A 267 -4.59 11.40 -9.20
C PHE A 267 -5.16 12.32 -8.15
#